data_AF-A0AA36BM83-F1
#
_entry.id   AF-A0AA36BM83-F1
#
_cell.length_a   1.000
_cell.length_b   1.000
_cell.length_c   1.000
_cell.angle_alpha   90.00
_cell.angle_beta   90.00
_cell.angle_gamma   90.00
#
_symmetry.space_group_name_H-M   'P 1'
#
loop_
_entity.id
_entity.type
_entity.pdbx_description
1 polymer ?
#
loop_
_entity_poly.entity_id
_entity_poly.type
_entity_poly.pdbx_seq_one_letter_code
_entity_poly.pdbx_strand_id
1 'polypeptide(L)'
;MVVALSVLQRVNILQHNHAILSSGNKLKSIHQLNFLTPLLEISINDGHLIRYLFRERKETSFKMTLPLKSMQSKVPDTYSEINKLELPPPKQNTPKKKTCFDERTIISKSENYSNVSYRSESWEDPVEKKHKPKLLQQLEFFLEKELYLLGVSNHDVNDISLQAHQEAFEYLIDNFKTYKSILSSIKNSYEVTLSKLRSQLRELDLMKQMVVTTAEKYEKKIMDVYEDKKQELVLMEEQHIRLQKNVQSLLEHKRDIEYILGRLKEEVDDIHEKYDQERSRHKMLVTEINHLLAQQQFTMKQIMKRRSSDGAPPEAQEDPVALKNAVKEAKLKERTASKMYSQMNANYCDVLPRKDYDSFKKKYDEEMTTYEDLLNTYKLFGSEHGILLKMNQNLTEERNHYYQQQQKLQSISGAMVFLQMFRNS
;
A
#
# COMPACT_ATOMS: atom_id res chain seq x y z
N MET A 1 15.92 20.61 -2.94
CA MET A 1 15.80 19.32 -2.22
C MET A 1 14.38 18.76 -2.22
N VAL A 2 13.35 19.53 -1.84
CA VAL A 2 11.95 19.07 -1.81
C VAL A 2 11.42 18.62 -3.19
N VAL A 3 11.78 19.33 -4.26
CA VAL A 3 11.40 18.95 -5.64
C VAL A 3 12.09 17.67 -6.08
N ALA A 4 13.37 17.48 -5.74
CA ALA A 4 14.12 16.26 -6.07
C ALA A 4 13.58 15.02 -5.32
N LEU A 5 13.16 15.18 -4.06
CA LEU A 5 12.51 14.13 -3.28
C LEU A 5 11.12 13.77 -3.84
N SER A 6 10.35 14.75 -4.30
CA SER A 6 9.07 14.53 -4.98
C SER A 6 9.22 13.77 -6.30
N VAL A 7 10.25 14.10 -7.10
CA VAL A 7 10.56 13.40 -8.35
C VAL A 7 11.03 11.97 -8.08
N LEU A 8 11.92 11.77 -7.11
CA LEU A 8 12.37 10.42 -6.70
C LEU A 8 11.23 9.56 -6.16
N GLN A 9 10.30 10.15 -5.40
CA GLN A 9 9.13 9.45 -4.89
C GLN A 9 8.15 9.06 -6.02
N ARG A 10 8.02 9.90 -7.05
CA ARG A 10 7.23 9.59 -8.26
C ARG A 10 7.87 8.52 -9.15
N VAL A 11 9.19 8.54 -9.32
CA VAL A 11 9.93 7.50 -10.06
C VAL A 11 9.83 6.14 -9.37
N ASN A 12 9.90 6.12 -8.03
CA ASN A 12 9.81 4.88 -7.25
C ASN A 12 8.39 4.27 -7.28
N ILE A 13 7.33 5.11 -7.30
CA ILE A 13 5.94 4.65 -7.46
C ILE A 13 5.72 4.07 -8.87
N LEU A 14 6.29 4.69 -9.91
CA LEU A 14 6.18 4.19 -11.29
C LEU A 14 6.94 2.87 -11.50
N GLN A 15 8.12 2.70 -10.89
CA GLN A 15 8.87 1.44 -10.92
C GLN A 15 8.14 0.31 -10.18
N HIS A 16 7.49 0.61 -9.04
CA HIS A 16 6.69 -0.37 -8.30
C HIS A 16 5.44 -0.81 -9.08
N ASN A 17 4.78 0.13 -9.76
CA ASN A 17 3.62 -0.19 -10.59
C ASN A 17 4.00 -0.97 -11.87
N HIS A 18 5.20 -0.71 -12.43
CA HIS A 18 5.73 -1.50 -13.54
C HIS A 18 6.08 -2.94 -13.13
N ALA A 19 6.55 -3.16 -11.89
CA ALA A 19 6.80 -4.49 -11.35
C ALA A 19 5.50 -5.30 -11.15
N ILE A 20 4.42 -4.65 -10.70
CA ILE A 20 3.10 -5.27 -10.51
C ILE A 20 2.46 -5.63 -11.87
N LEU A 21 2.65 -4.81 -12.91
CA LEU A 21 2.16 -5.09 -14.25
C LEU A 21 3.00 -6.13 -15.02
N SER A 22 4.29 -6.27 -14.67
CA SER A 22 5.20 -7.28 -15.24
C SER A 22 5.00 -8.68 -14.65
N SER A 23 4.43 -8.80 -13.44
CA SER A 23 4.00 -10.09 -12.89
C SER A 23 2.62 -10.45 -13.46
N GLY A 24 2.57 -11.30 -14.49
CA GLY A 24 1.39 -11.63 -15.29
C GLY A 24 0.23 -12.32 -14.56
N ASN A 25 -0.33 -11.70 -13.54
CA ASN A 25 -1.56 -12.13 -12.91
C ASN A 25 -2.75 -11.37 -13.51
N LYS A 26 -3.59 -12.12 -14.24
CA LYS A 26 -4.89 -11.68 -14.76
C LYS A 26 -5.74 -11.08 -13.63
N LEU A 27 -5.88 -9.75 -13.63
CA LEU A 27 -6.85 -9.03 -12.81
C LEU A 27 -8.27 -9.36 -13.30
N LYS A 28 -8.86 -10.41 -12.72
CA LYS A 28 -10.29 -10.64 -12.71
C LYS A 28 -10.92 -9.81 -11.60
N SER A 29 -11.47 -8.64 -11.92
CA SER A 29 -12.72 -8.11 -11.31
C SER A 29 -12.96 -6.67 -11.74
N ILE A 30 -14.17 -6.42 -12.25
CA ILE A 30 -14.70 -5.13 -12.73
C ILE A 30 -14.90 -4.11 -11.58
N HIS A 31 -14.71 -4.50 -10.31
CA HIS A 31 -14.89 -3.61 -9.16
C HIS A 31 -13.73 -2.67 -8.84
N GLN A 32 -12.57 -2.78 -9.50
CA GLN A 32 -11.42 -1.90 -9.23
C GLN A 32 -11.35 -0.64 -10.13
N LEU A 33 -12.21 -0.52 -11.15
CA LEU A 33 -12.23 0.62 -12.06
C LEU A 33 -12.84 1.91 -11.46
N ASN A 34 -13.56 1.81 -10.34
CA ASN A 34 -14.20 2.97 -9.69
C ASN A 34 -13.29 3.72 -8.70
N PHE A 35 -12.05 3.26 -8.48
CA PHE A 35 -11.10 3.94 -7.59
C PHE A 35 -10.08 4.83 -8.30
N LEU A 36 -10.08 4.87 -9.64
CA LEU A 36 -9.08 5.61 -10.44
C LEU A 36 -9.58 6.95 -10.99
N THR A 37 -10.86 7.27 -10.83
CA THR A 37 -11.47 8.53 -11.28
C THR A 37 -11.11 9.78 -10.45
N PRO A 38 -10.78 9.75 -9.14
CA PRO A 38 -10.46 10.97 -8.40
C PRO A 38 -9.03 11.49 -8.62
N LEU A 39 -8.14 10.70 -9.26
CA LEU A 39 -6.73 11.09 -9.46
C LEU A 39 -6.49 11.96 -10.69
N LEU A 40 -7.45 12.04 -11.61
CA LEU A 40 -7.38 12.88 -12.82
C LEU A 40 -7.79 14.34 -12.58
N GLU A 41 -8.60 14.61 -11.55
CA GLU A 41 -9.04 16.00 -11.23
C GLU A 41 -7.99 16.82 -10.48
N ILE A 42 -7.02 16.19 -9.81
CA ILE A 42 -5.96 16.91 -9.08
C ILE A 42 -4.89 17.46 -10.04
N SER A 43 -4.74 16.86 -11.24
CA SER A 43 -3.71 17.26 -12.21
C SER A 43 -4.02 18.53 -12.99
N ILE A 44 -5.25 19.03 -12.98
CA ILE A 44 -5.66 20.20 -13.78
C ILE A 44 -5.43 21.51 -13.01
N ASN A 45 -5.44 21.49 -11.67
CA ASN A 45 -5.26 22.69 -10.86
C ASN A 45 -3.80 23.15 -10.68
N ASP A 46 -2.82 22.25 -10.77
CA ASP A 46 -1.40 22.61 -10.63
C ASP A 46 -0.83 23.31 -11.87
N GLY A 47 -1.47 23.15 -13.03
CA GLY A 47 -1.08 23.86 -14.27
C GLY A 47 -1.36 25.36 -14.25
N HIS A 48 -2.29 25.81 -13.40
CA HIS A 48 -2.64 27.23 -13.26
C HIS A 48 -1.76 27.98 -12.25
N LEU A 49 -1.18 27.28 -11.26
CA LEU A 49 -0.33 27.89 -10.25
C LEU A 49 1.08 28.24 -10.79
N ILE A 50 1.58 27.47 -11.76
CA ILE A 50 2.90 27.68 -12.36
C ILE A 50 2.90 28.87 -13.35
N ARG A 51 1.75 29.24 -13.93
CA ARG A 51 1.65 30.41 -14.82
C ARG A 51 1.66 31.75 -14.09
N TYR A 52 1.30 31.80 -12.81
CA TYR A 52 1.27 33.05 -12.04
C TYR A 52 2.64 33.45 -11.47
N LEU A 53 3.58 32.51 -11.31
CA LEU A 53 4.89 32.79 -10.69
C LEU A 53 5.97 33.26 -11.68
N PHE A 54 5.71 33.28 -12.99
CA PHE A 54 6.71 33.65 -14.01
C PHE A 54 6.39 34.92 -14.82
N ARG A 55 5.34 35.66 -14.45
CA ARG A 55 4.96 36.90 -15.15
C ARG A 55 4.93 38.10 -14.20
N GLU A 56 6.06 38.41 -13.57
CA GLU A 56 6.37 39.77 -13.11
C GLU A 56 7.80 39.86 -12.55
N ARG A 57 8.77 40.16 -13.42
CA ARG A 57 10.00 40.89 -13.05
C ARG A 57 10.77 41.29 -14.31
N LYS A 58 10.37 42.40 -14.91
CA LYS A 58 11.30 43.29 -15.59
C LYS A 58 11.03 44.72 -15.12
N GLU A 59 12.10 45.29 -14.56
CA GLU A 59 12.40 46.71 -14.46
C GLU A 59 11.49 47.56 -13.56
N THR A 60 12.01 47.87 -12.37
CA THR A 60 12.07 49.26 -11.89
C THR A 60 13.19 49.39 -10.86
N SER A 61 14.18 50.19 -11.22
CA SER A 61 15.21 50.71 -10.33
C SER A 61 14.58 51.58 -9.26
N PHE A 62 14.71 51.23 -7.98
CA PHE A 62 14.45 52.16 -6.88
C PHE A 62 15.49 51.98 -5.76
N LYS A 63 16.28 53.03 -5.55
CA LYS A 63 17.17 53.20 -4.40
C LYS A 63 16.32 53.32 -3.15
N MET A 64 16.62 52.56 -2.09
CA MET A 64 16.22 52.96 -0.75
C MET A 64 17.21 52.48 0.31
N THR A 65 17.85 53.47 0.91
CA THR A 65 18.61 53.45 2.16
C THR A 65 17.69 52.96 3.30
N LEU A 66 18.15 52.03 4.13
CA LEU A 66 17.51 51.72 5.42
C LEU A 66 18.56 51.74 6.55
N PRO A 67 18.26 52.42 7.68
CA PRO A 67 19.11 52.38 8.87
C PRO A 67 18.76 51.17 9.75
N LEU A 68 19.80 50.62 10.41
CA LEU A 68 19.67 49.64 11.48
C LEU A 68 18.76 50.17 12.60
N LYS A 69 17.80 49.35 13.05
CA LYS A 69 17.20 49.49 14.37
C LYS A 69 17.03 48.12 15.04
N SER A 70 17.86 47.95 16.07
CA SER A 70 17.78 47.11 17.26
C SER A 70 16.75 45.97 17.33
N MET A 71 17.28 44.78 17.57
CA MET A 71 16.60 43.63 18.17
C MET A 71 16.01 43.98 19.54
N GLN A 72 14.75 43.57 19.78
CA GLN A 72 14.31 43.11 21.10
C GLN A 72 13.37 41.91 20.95
N SER A 73 13.95 40.76 21.27
CA SER A 73 13.36 39.59 21.95
C SER A 73 11.92 39.73 22.44
N LYS A 74 11.05 38.83 21.97
CA LYS A 74 9.99 38.16 22.75
C LYS A 74 9.43 36.99 21.94
N VAL A 75 9.97 35.80 22.19
CA VAL A 75 9.30 34.52 21.86
C VAL A 75 9.17 33.76 23.18
N PRO A 76 7.97 33.28 23.56
CA PRO A 76 7.78 32.55 24.81
C PRO A 76 8.28 31.11 24.71
N ASP A 77 8.98 30.66 25.76
CA ASP A 77 9.35 29.27 25.99
C ASP A 77 8.10 28.44 26.33
N THR A 78 7.65 27.61 25.39
CA THR A 78 6.70 26.52 25.66
C THR A 78 7.01 25.32 24.79
N TYR A 79 8.14 24.65 25.00
CA TYR A 79 8.36 23.26 24.57
C TYR A 79 9.42 22.61 25.48
N SER A 80 9.04 22.27 26.71
CA SER A 80 9.89 21.50 27.64
C SER A 80 9.21 20.27 28.25
N GLU A 81 8.02 19.88 27.78
CA GLU A 81 7.31 18.71 28.32
C GLU A 81 6.79 17.77 27.23
N ILE A 82 7.70 17.10 26.49
CA ILE A 82 7.36 15.84 25.81
C ILE A 82 8.58 14.91 25.86
N ASN A 83 9.04 14.59 27.07
CA ASN A 83 9.99 13.50 27.34
C ASN A 83 9.43 12.60 28.44
N LYS A 84 8.21 12.08 28.25
CA LYS A 84 7.58 11.02 29.06
C LYS A 84 6.47 10.36 28.24
N LEU A 85 6.85 9.55 27.26
CA LEU A 85 6.00 8.51 26.68
C LEU A 85 6.88 7.27 26.55
N GLU A 86 7.02 6.57 27.67
CA GLU A 86 7.49 5.19 27.68
C GLU A 86 6.53 4.35 26.84
N LEU A 87 7.04 3.81 25.74
CA LEU A 87 6.37 2.75 24.99
C LEU A 87 6.33 1.50 25.87
N PRO A 88 5.17 0.84 26.02
CA PRO A 88 5.10 -0.40 26.77
C PRO A 88 5.87 -1.51 26.04
N PRO A 89 6.49 -2.46 26.76
CA PRO A 89 7.29 -3.52 26.16
C PRO A 89 6.43 -4.48 25.33
N PRO A 90 7.04 -5.20 24.36
CA PRO A 90 6.33 -6.10 23.47
C PRO A 90 5.74 -7.27 24.27
N LYS A 91 4.42 -7.41 24.22
CA LYS A 91 3.75 -8.58 24.80
C LYS A 91 4.14 -9.81 24.02
N GLN A 92 4.87 -10.67 24.71
CA GLN A 92 5.29 -11.99 24.28
C GLN A 92 4.10 -12.84 23.85
N ASN A 93 4.29 -13.54 22.75
CA ASN A 93 3.43 -14.61 22.26
C ASN A 93 3.16 -15.64 23.36
N THR A 94 1.90 -15.76 23.78
CA THR A 94 1.41 -16.96 24.46
C THR A 94 0.62 -17.82 23.48
N PRO A 95 0.91 -19.13 23.35
CA PRO A 95 0.14 -20.02 22.50
C PRO A 95 -1.17 -20.34 23.20
N LYS A 96 -2.28 -19.72 22.76
CA LYS A 96 -3.61 -20.14 23.21
C LYS A 96 -4.03 -21.40 22.44
N LYS A 97 -4.01 -22.47 23.23
CA LYS A 97 -4.56 -23.80 23.00
C LYS A 97 -5.87 -23.79 22.20
N LYS A 98 -5.88 -24.65 21.18
CA LYS A 98 -6.94 -25.58 20.76
C LYS A 98 -8.33 -25.35 21.38
N THR A 99 -9.25 -24.95 20.51
CA THR A 99 -10.65 -25.44 20.46
C THR A 99 -10.91 -25.68 18.97
N CYS A 100 -10.59 -26.85 18.41
CA CYS A 100 -11.48 -28.01 18.38
C CYS A 100 -12.87 -27.60 17.88
N PHE A 101 -12.98 -27.36 16.57
CA PHE A 101 -14.24 -27.61 15.88
C PHE A 101 -14.11 -29.01 15.30
N ASP A 102 -14.41 -30.00 16.15
CA ASP A 102 -14.49 -31.39 15.73
C ASP A 102 -15.66 -31.51 14.74
N GLU A 103 -15.35 -31.74 13.47
CA GLU A 103 -16.27 -32.15 12.39
C GLU A 103 -17.02 -33.48 12.69
N ARG A 104 -16.90 -34.02 13.91
CA ARG A 104 -17.54 -35.28 14.33
C ARG A 104 -18.70 -35.10 15.30
N THR A 105 -18.99 -33.91 15.80
CA THR A 105 -19.99 -33.75 16.88
C THR A 105 -21.40 -33.40 16.41
N ILE A 106 -21.59 -33.06 15.13
CA ILE A 106 -22.92 -32.72 14.58
C ILE A 106 -23.58 -33.93 13.90
N ILE A 107 -22.84 -35.01 13.62
CA ILE A 107 -23.40 -36.26 13.04
C ILE A 107 -23.55 -37.37 14.08
N SER A 108 -23.02 -37.23 15.30
CA SER A 108 -23.07 -38.29 16.33
C SER A 108 -24.25 -38.19 17.32
N LYS A 109 -25.35 -37.50 16.97
CA LYS A 109 -26.60 -37.49 17.77
C LYS A 109 -27.82 -38.11 17.08
N SER A 110 -27.66 -38.74 15.91
CA SER A 110 -28.75 -39.48 15.26
C SER A 110 -28.62 -41.01 15.34
N GLU A 111 -27.62 -41.54 16.04
CA GLU A 111 -27.54 -42.96 16.38
C GLU A 111 -28.24 -43.20 17.73
N ASN A 112 -29.58 -43.12 17.79
CA ASN A 112 -30.35 -43.70 18.90
C ASN A 112 -31.88 -43.74 18.65
N TYR A 113 -32.30 -44.01 17.41
CA TYR A 113 -33.69 -44.40 17.12
C TYR A 113 -33.73 -45.54 16.11
N SER A 114 -33.01 -46.62 16.40
CA SER A 114 -33.15 -47.90 15.69
C SER A 114 -33.01 -49.07 16.67
N ASN A 115 -33.75 -48.98 17.77
CA ASN A 115 -34.01 -50.14 18.63
C ASN A 115 -35.45 -50.09 19.15
N VAL A 116 -36.41 -50.09 18.21
CA VAL A 116 -37.74 -50.62 18.51
C VAL A 116 -37.63 -52.13 18.30
N SER A 117 -37.22 -52.81 19.37
CA SER A 117 -37.38 -54.26 19.51
C SER A 117 -38.86 -54.58 19.38
N TYR A 118 -39.29 -55.03 18.20
CA TYR A 118 -40.55 -55.75 18.08
C TYR A 118 -40.42 -57.01 18.92
N ARG A 119 -40.98 -56.95 20.13
CA ARG A 119 -41.31 -58.12 20.93
C ARG A 119 -42.28 -58.94 20.07
N SER A 120 -41.76 -59.92 19.36
CA SER A 120 -42.56 -60.95 18.71
C SER A 120 -43.21 -61.76 19.82
N GLU A 121 -44.39 -61.31 20.28
CA GLU A 121 -45.31 -62.15 21.02
C GLU A 121 -45.81 -63.23 20.06
N SER A 122 -45.04 -64.32 20.03
CA SER A 122 -45.42 -65.60 19.46
C SER A 122 -46.69 -66.08 20.18
N TRP A 123 -47.84 -65.82 19.56
CA TRP A 123 -49.07 -66.57 19.84
C TRP A 123 -48.94 -67.93 19.15
N GLU A 124 -48.16 -68.83 19.74
CA GLU A 124 -48.24 -70.26 19.42
C GLU A 124 -49.00 -70.98 20.53
N ASP A 125 -50.33 -70.89 20.47
CA ASP A 125 -51.17 -71.98 20.97
C ASP A 125 -51.12 -73.14 19.95
N PRO A 126 -50.99 -74.41 20.39
CA PRO A 126 -50.89 -75.56 19.49
C PRO A 126 -52.28 -75.91 18.94
N VAL A 127 -52.73 -75.16 17.93
CA VAL A 127 -53.93 -75.51 17.18
C VAL A 127 -53.55 -76.52 16.10
N GLU A 128 -53.77 -77.79 16.44
CA GLU A 128 -54.33 -78.83 15.60
C GLU A 128 -54.31 -78.53 14.08
N LYS A 129 -53.51 -79.30 13.32
CA LYS A 129 -53.32 -79.24 11.87
C LYS A 129 -54.65 -79.33 11.08
N LYS A 130 -55.39 -78.24 11.01
CA LYS A 130 -56.39 -78.02 9.97
C LYS A 130 -55.63 -77.62 8.71
N HIS A 131 -55.85 -78.36 7.62
CA HIS A 131 -55.20 -78.18 6.34
C HIS A 131 -55.06 -76.68 5.98
N LYS A 132 -53.81 -76.22 5.82
CA LYS A 132 -53.53 -74.85 5.36
C LYS A 132 -54.33 -74.59 4.08
N PRO A 133 -55.09 -73.49 3.99
CA PRO A 133 -55.83 -73.14 2.79
C PRO A 133 -54.87 -73.06 1.58
N LYS A 134 -55.25 -73.66 0.45
CA LYS A 134 -54.39 -73.74 -0.76
C LYS A 134 -53.86 -72.38 -1.21
N LEU A 135 -54.66 -71.32 -1.05
CA LEU A 135 -54.28 -69.95 -1.39
C LEU A 135 -53.10 -69.44 -0.54
N LEU A 136 -53.10 -69.73 0.76
CA LEU A 136 -52.04 -69.31 1.67
C LEU A 136 -50.72 -70.02 1.33
N GLN A 137 -50.80 -71.30 0.99
CA GLN A 137 -49.65 -72.11 0.60
C GLN A 137 -49.03 -71.65 -0.73
N GLN A 138 -49.86 -71.18 -1.66
CA GLN A 138 -49.41 -70.56 -2.92
C GLN A 138 -48.76 -69.19 -2.69
N LEU A 139 -49.29 -68.40 -1.75
CA LEU A 139 -48.74 -67.10 -1.40
C LEU A 139 -47.38 -67.21 -0.71
N GLU A 140 -47.24 -68.16 0.23
CA GLU A 140 -45.98 -68.44 0.92
C GLU A 140 -44.91 -68.91 -0.08
N PHE A 141 -45.27 -69.81 -1.00
CA PHE A 141 -44.36 -70.25 -2.06
C PHE A 141 -43.96 -69.12 -3.02
N PHE A 142 -44.89 -68.22 -3.35
CA PHE A 142 -44.61 -67.05 -4.17
C PHE A 142 -43.66 -66.07 -3.46
N LEU A 143 -43.94 -65.76 -2.19
CA LEU A 143 -43.12 -64.86 -1.38
C LEU A 143 -41.71 -65.43 -1.14
N GLU A 144 -41.59 -66.71 -0.78
CA GLU A 144 -40.29 -67.37 -0.60
C GLU A 144 -39.48 -67.37 -1.89
N LYS A 145 -40.12 -67.59 -3.04
CA LYS A 145 -39.46 -67.55 -4.34
C LYS A 145 -38.99 -66.14 -4.72
N GLU A 146 -39.83 -65.12 -4.53
CA GLU A 146 -39.47 -63.72 -4.82
C GLU A 146 -38.35 -63.23 -3.89
N LEU A 147 -38.43 -63.53 -2.59
CA LEU A 147 -37.37 -63.19 -1.62
C LEU A 147 -36.05 -63.91 -1.91
N TYR A 148 -36.12 -65.19 -2.33
CA TYR A 148 -34.95 -65.96 -2.73
C TYR A 148 -34.30 -65.40 -4.01
N LEU A 149 -35.10 -64.99 -4.99
CA LEU A 149 -34.61 -64.38 -6.23
C LEU A 149 -33.95 -63.00 -5.99
N LEU A 150 -34.42 -62.27 -4.97
CA LEU A 150 -33.91 -60.94 -4.61
C LEU A 150 -32.74 -61.00 -3.61
N GLY A 151 -32.33 -62.19 -3.16
CA GLY A 151 -31.16 -62.39 -2.28
C GLY A 151 -31.32 -61.80 -0.87
N VAL A 152 -32.56 -61.61 -0.41
CA VAL A 152 -32.87 -60.98 0.88
C VAL A 152 -32.96 -62.04 1.97
N SER A 153 -32.18 -61.90 3.04
CA SER A 153 -32.31 -62.73 4.24
C SER A 153 -33.55 -62.33 5.03
N ASN A 154 -34.22 -63.27 5.72
CA ASN A 154 -35.48 -63.06 6.45
C ASN A 154 -35.46 -61.95 7.53
N HIS A 155 -34.32 -61.30 7.78
CA HIS A 155 -34.15 -60.24 8.77
C HIS A 155 -33.81 -58.85 8.21
N ASP A 156 -33.61 -58.69 6.90
CA ASP A 156 -33.25 -57.39 6.33
C ASP A 156 -34.49 -56.63 5.82
N VAL A 157 -34.88 -55.58 6.56
CA VAL A 157 -35.95 -54.65 6.18
C VAL A 157 -35.43 -53.68 5.11
N ASN A 158 -35.21 -54.19 3.90
CA ASN A 158 -34.79 -53.41 2.74
C ASN A 158 -36.00 -52.98 1.90
N ASP A 159 -35.91 -51.86 1.17
CA ASP A 159 -36.96 -51.38 0.26
C ASP A 159 -37.37 -52.45 -0.78
N ILE A 160 -36.43 -53.31 -1.16
CA ILE A 160 -36.62 -54.43 -2.09
C ILE A 160 -37.42 -55.57 -1.42
N SER A 161 -37.16 -55.84 -0.14
CA SER A 161 -37.94 -56.78 0.67
C SER A 161 -39.38 -56.30 0.81
N LEU A 162 -39.56 -55.02 1.11
CA LEU A 162 -40.86 -54.37 1.22
C LEU A 162 -41.65 -54.47 -0.10
N GLN A 163 -40.97 -54.34 -1.24
CA GLN A 163 -41.60 -54.50 -2.56
C GLN A 163 -42.10 -55.94 -2.79
N ALA A 164 -41.30 -56.97 -2.48
CA ALA A 164 -41.74 -58.36 -2.60
C ALA A 164 -42.97 -58.67 -1.72
N HIS A 165 -43.00 -58.10 -0.50
CA HIS A 165 -44.15 -58.23 0.40
C HIS A 165 -45.39 -57.45 -0.10
N GLN A 166 -45.20 -56.30 -0.77
CA GLN A 166 -46.28 -55.53 -1.40
C GLN A 166 -46.89 -56.28 -2.60
N GLU A 167 -46.07 -56.93 -3.42
CA GLU A 167 -46.53 -57.73 -4.56
C GLU A 167 -47.27 -59.00 -4.12
N ALA A 168 -46.79 -59.68 -3.08
CA ALA A 168 -47.52 -60.81 -2.48
C ALA A 168 -48.84 -60.38 -1.83
N PHE A 169 -48.88 -59.19 -1.20
CA PHE A 169 -50.11 -58.64 -0.64
C PHE A 169 -51.11 -58.23 -1.73
N GLU A 170 -50.64 -57.74 -2.88
CA GLU A 170 -51.50 -57.45 -4.04
C GLU A 170 -52.14 -58.73 -4.60
N TYR A 171 -51.34 -59.80 -4.73
CA TYR A 171 -51.83 -61.11 -5.11
C TYR A 171 -52.85 -61.66 -4.11
N LEU A 172 -52.68 -61.38 -2.81
CA LEU A 172 -53.66 -61.72 -1.78
C LEU A 172 -54.98 -60.95 -1.98
N ILE A 173 -54.91 -59.63 -2.15
CA ILE A 173 -56.08 -58.76 -2.33
C ILE A 173 -56.90 -59.17 -3.56
N ASP A 174 -56.23 -59.52 -4.66
CA ASP A 174 -56.91 -59.90 -5.90
C ASP A 174 -57.71 -61.20 -5.79
N ASN A 175 -57.30 -62.10 -4.90
CA ASN A 175 -58.00 -63.36 -4.65
C ASN A 175 -59.20 -63.20 -3.68
N PHE A 176 -59.26 -62.15 -2.85
CA PHE A 176 -60.33 -61.91 -1.88
C PHE A 176 -61.46 -61.01 -2.39
N LYS A 177 -62.38 -61.57 -3.19
CA LYS A 177 -63.46 -60.80 -3.85
C LYS A 177 -64.40 -60.03 -2.90
N THR A 178 -64.73 -60.56 -1.73
CA THR A 178 -65.71 -59.97 -0.80
C THR A 178 -65.13 -58.84 0.06
N TYR A 179 -63.84 -58.91 0.37
CA TYR A 179 -63.15 -57.96 1.25
C TYR A 179 -62.17 -57.04 0.51
N LYS A 180 -62.06 -57.18 -0.82
CA LYS A 180 -61.17 -56.40 -1.70
C LYS A 180 -61.25 -54.90 -1.44
N SER A 181 -62.46 -54.35 -1.36
CA SER A 181 -62.69 -52.91 -1.11
C SER A 181 -61.99 -52.41 0.17
N ILE A 182 -62.11 -53.14 1.27
CA ILE A 182 -61.52 -52.75 2.56
C ILE A 182 -60.00 -52.95 2.53
N LEU A 183 -59.52 -54.07 2.00
CA LEU A 183 -58.08 -54.35 1.93
C LEU A 183 -57.33 -53.38 1.00
N SER A 184 -57.92 -53.03 -0.16
CA SER A 184 -57.38 -52.01 -1.06
C SER A 184 -57.40 -50.62 -0.42
N SER A 185 -58.43 -50.28 0.36
CA SER A 185 -58.48 -49.01 1.10
C SER A 185 -57.37 -48.92 2.16
N ILE A 186 -57.16 -50.00 2.91
CA ILE A 186 -56.06 -50.11 3.88
C ILE A 186 -54.70 -49.99 3.18
N LYS A 187 -54.48 -50.75 2.10
CA LYS A 187 -53.24 -50.68 1.29
C LYS A 187 -52.96 -49.26 0.81
N ASN A 188 -53.95 -48.61 0.21
CA ASN A 188 -53.82 -47.25 -0.32
C ASN A 188 -53.47 -46.24 0.78
N SER A 189 -54.05 -46.37 1.99
CA SER A 189 -53.68 -45.51 3.12
C SER A 189 -52.19 -45.61 3.49
N TYR A 190 -51.65 -46.83 3.51
CA TYR A 190 -50.22 -47.04 3.77
C TYR A 190 -49.33 -46.61 2.61
N GLU A 191 -49.71 -46.89 1.36
CA GLU A 191 -48.95 -46.47 0.16
C GLU A 191 -48.83 -44.94 0.06
N VAL A 192 -49.92 -44.21 0.32
CA VAL A 192 -49.92 -42.74 0.37
C VAL A 192 -49.00 -42.24 1.49
N THR A 193 -49.05 -42.86 2.66
CA THR A 193 -48.20 -42.49 3.80
C THR A 193 -46.72 -42.76 3.53
N LEU A 194 -46.38 -43.91 2.94
CA LEU A 194 -45.03 -44.28 2.50
C LEU A 194 -44.50 -43.31 1.45
N SER A 195 -45.36 -42.94 0.49
CA SER A 195 -45.01 -41.95 -0.55
C SER A 195 -44.70 -40.59 0.06
N LYS A 196 -45.49 -40.15 1.06
CA LYS A 196 -45.23 -38.91 1.81
C LYS A 196 -43.90 -38.98 2.56
N LEU A 197 -43.63 -40.07 3.29
CA LEU A 197 -42.37 -40.25 4.03
C LEU A 197 -41.15 -40.26 3.09
N ARG A 198 -41.23 -40.96 1.96
CA ARG A 198 -40.17 -40.96 0.93
C ARG A 198 -39.95 -39.56 0.35
N SER A 199 -41.02 -38.77 0.20
CA SER A 199 -40.89 -37.38 -0.24
C SER A 199 -40.19 -36.49 0.79
N GLN A 200 -40.55 -36.63 2.06
CA GLN A 200 -39.90 -35.91 3.16
C GLN A 200 -38.43 -36.29 3.30
N LEU A 201 -38.08 -37.56 3.07
CA LEU A 201 -36.69 -38.02 3.07
C LEU A 201 -35.87 -37.34 1.96
N ARG A 202 -36.41 -37.26 0.74
CA ARG A 202 -35.75 -36.55 -0.37
C ARG A 202 -35.56 -35.06 -0.10
N GLU A 203 -36.56 -34.41 0.50
CA GLU A 203 -36.47 -33.00 0.88
C GLU A 203 -35.38 -32.77 1.95
N LEU A 204 -35.31 -33.66 2.94
CA LEU A 204 -34.29 -33.62 3.98
C LEU A 204 -32.87 -33.82 3.39
N ASP A 205 -32.70 -34.76 2.46
CA ASP A 205 -31.43 -34.98 1.77
C ASP A 205 -31.00 -33.76 0.94
N LEU A 206 -31.94 -33.13 0.25
CA LEU A 206 -31.68 -31.88 -0.47
C LEU A 206 -31.25 -30.77 0.51
N MET A 207 -31.94 -30.63 1.64
CA MET A 207 -31.60 -29.65 2.67
C MET A 207 -30.22 -29.91 3.25
N LYS A 208 -29.85 -31.17 3.51
CA LYS A 208 -28.52 -31.57 3.95
C LYS A 208 -27.44 -31.14 2.95
N GLN A 209 -27.66 -31.38 1.65
CA GLN A 209 -26.74 -30.92 0.59
C GLN A 209 -26.62 -29.39 0.55
N MET A 210 -27.73 -28.67 0.71
CA MET A 210 -27.72 -27.21 0.79
C MET A 210 -26.92 -26.69 1.99
N VAL A 211 -27.05 -27.33 3.16
CA VAL A 211 -26.28 -26.96 4.36
C VAL A 211 -24.78 -27.20 4.15
N VAL A 212 -24.39 -28.34 3.56
CA VAL A 212 -22.98 -28.63 3.25
C VAL A 212 -22.41 -27.60 2.28
N THR A 213 -23.10 -27.35 1.16
CA THR A 213 -22.63 -26.38 0.16
C THR A 213 -22.60 -24.94 0.66
N THR A 214 -23.50 -24.56 1.58
CA THR A 214 -23.44 -23.24 2.23
C THR A 214 -22.33 -23.16 3.25
N ALA A 215 -22.07 -24.22 4.03
CA ALA A 215 -20.94 -24.28 4.95
C ALA A 215 -19.60 -24.11 4.22
N GLU A 216 -19.38 -24.85 3.12
CA GLU A 216 -18.19 -24.73 2.27
C GLU A 216 -18.00 -23.31 1.72
N LYS A 217 -19.10 -22.64 1.32
CA LYS A 217 -19.05 -21.24 0.86
C LYS A 217 -18.63 -20.28 1.96
N TYR A 218 -19.14 -20.46 3.17
CA TYR A 218 -18.77 -19.60 4.30
C TYR A 218 -17.34 -19.87 4.77
N GLU A 219 -16.91 -21.12 4.78
CA GLU A 219 -15.52 -21.47 5.09
C GLU A 219 -14.54 -20.85 4.09
N LYS A 220 -14.85 -20.94 2.79
CA LYS A 220 -14.09 -20.25 1.75
C LYS A 220 -14.06 -18.73 1.98
N LYS A 221 -15.20 -18.12 2.26
CA LYS A 221 -15.28 -16.68 2.53
C LYS A 221 -14.46 -16.26 3.76
N ILE A 222 -14.46 -17.10 4.80
CA ILE A 222 -13.64 -16.89 6.00
C ILE A 222 -12.16 -16.94 5.63
N MET A 223 -11.73 -17.94 4.85
CA MET A 223 -10.36 -18.07 4.38
C MET A 223 -9.90 -16.90 3.51
N ASP A 224 -10.74 -16.44 2.58
CA ASP A 224 -10.44 -15.28 1.74
C ASP A 224 -10.22 -14.02 2.61
N VAL A 225 -11.10 -13.78 3.60
CA VAL A 225 -10.95 -12.65 4.53
C VAL A 225 -9.69 -12.77 5.40
N TYR A 226 -9.33 -13.98 5.84
CA TYR A 226 -8.09 -14.19 6.59
C TYR A 226 -6.84 -13.88 5.76
N GLU A 227 -6.82 -14.30 4.50
CA GLU A 227 -5.69 -14.04 3.60
C GLU A 227 -5.58 -12.55 3.27
N ASP A 228 -6.69 -11.87 3.00
CA ASP A 228 -6.72 -10.41 2.79
C ASP A 228 -6.17 -9.67 4.03
N LYS A 229 -6.60 -10.07 5.23
CA LYS A 229 -6.13 -9.46 6.49
C LYS A 229 -4.65 -9.71 6.74
N LYS A 230 -4.17 -10.90 6.40
CA LYS A 230 -2.75 -11.24 6.51
C LYS A 230 -1.90 -10.39 5.56
N GLN A 231 -2.35 -10.21 4.31
CA GLN A 231 -1.67 -9.34 3.34
C GLN A 231 -1.67 -7.87 3.78
N GLU A 232 -2.80 -7.37 4.28
CA GLU A 232 -2.90 -6.02 4.86
C GLU A 232 -1.92 -5.82 6.03
N LEU A 233 -1.81 -6.82 6.92
CA LEU A 233 -0.89 -6.77 8.06
C LEU A 233 0.57 -6.69 7.59
N VAL A 234 0.97 -7.51 6.62
CA VAL A 234 2.33 -7.48 6.05
C VAL A 234 2.63 -6.11 5.43
N LEU A 235 1.71 -5.55 4.64
CA LEU A 235 1.89 -4.22 4.04
C LEU A 235 2.02 -3.13 5.10
N MET A 236 1.23 -3.22 6.18
CA MET A 236 1.32 -2.27 7.29
C MET A 236 2.64 -2.39 8.05
N GLU A 237 3.16 -3.60 8.25
CA GLU A 237 4.48 -3.81 8.87
C GLU A 237 5.61 -3.25 8.00
N GLU A 238 5.57 -3.48 6.68
CA GLU A 238 6.54 -2.91 5.74
C GLU A 238 6.52 -1.38 5.76
N GLN A 239 5.33 -0.78 5.76
CA GLN A 239 5.18 0.68 5.86
C GLN A 239 5.69 1.22 7.20
N HIS A 240 5.38 0.54 8.31
CA HIS A 240 5.85 0.91 9.63
C HIS A 240 7.39 0.91 9.68
N ILE A 241 8.03 -0.16 9.19
CA ILE A 241 9.49 -0.26 9.12
C ILE A 241 10.08 0.85 8.24
N ARG A 242 9.45 1.13 7.09
CA ARG A 242 9.90 2.20 6.18
C ARG A 242 9.82 3.58 6.84
N LEU A 243 8.71 3.88 7.51
CA LEU A 243 8.54 5.13 8.23
C LEU A 243 9.53 5.26 9.36
N GLN A 244 9.77 4.20 10.13
CA GLN A 244 10.76 4.18 11.20
C GLN A 244 12.18 4.48 10.68
N LYS A 245 12.57 3.89 9.54
CA LYS A 245 13.84 4.20 8.88
C LYS A 245 13.92 5.66 8.44
N ASN A 246 12.84 6.22 7.90
CA ASN A 246 12.80 7.62 7.50
C ASN A 246 12.94 8.55 8.71
N VAL A 247 12.24 8.26 9.82
CA VAL A 247 12.37 9.04 11.06
C VAL A 247 13.80 8.99 11.56
N GLN A 248 14.43 7.81 11.59
CA GLN A 248 15.82 7.65 12.01
C GLN A 248 16.79 8.49 11.15
N SER A 249 16.64 8.42 9.83
CA SER A 249 17.43 9.22 8.89
C SER A 249 17.22 10.72 9.10
N LEU A 250 15.99 11.18 9.33
CA LEU A 250 15.70 12.59 9.61
C LEU A 250 16.30 13.04 10.96
N LEU A 251 16.31 12.18 11.97
CA LEU A 251 16.94 12.47 13.26
C LEU A 251 18.47 12.54 13.14
N GLU A 252 19.08 11.72 12.29
CA GLU A 252 20.51 11.81 11.94
C GLU A 252 20.82 13.13 11.25
N HIS A 253 20.07 13.48 10.21
CA HIS A 253 20.25 14.77 9.51
C HIS A 253 20.05 15.97 10.43
N LYS A 254 19.08 15.92 11.36
CA LYS A 254 18.89 16.96 12.37
C LYS A 254 20.14 17.12 13.22
N ARG A 255 20.72 16.02 13.72
CA ARG A 255 21.96 16.05 14.52
C ARG A 255 23.14 16.62 13.73
N ASP A 256 23.28 16.25 12.45
CA ASP A 256 24.34 16.77 11.59
C ASP A 256 24.21 18.30 11.40
N ILE A 257 22.99 18.78 11.17
CA ILE A 257 22.70 20.20 11.01
C ILE A 257 22.97 20.95 12.33
N GLU A 258 22.53 20.40 13.47
CA GLU A 258 22.79 20.97 14.79
C GLU A 258 24.29 21.08 15.07
N TYR A 259 25.07 20.05 14.69
CA TYR A 259 26.52 20.07 14.80
C TYR A 259 27.15 21.18 13.94
N ILE A 260 26.74 21.30 12.68
CA ILE A 260 27.24 22.35 11.77
C ILE A 260 26.87 23.73 12.29
N LEU A 261 25.64 23.91 12.79
CA LEU A 261 25.16 25.17 13.36
C LEU A 261 25.99 25.55 14.60
N GLY A 262 26.28 24.59 15.47
CA GLY A 262 27.15 24.81 16.64
C GLY A 262 28.53 25.30 16.24
N ARG A 263 29.17 24.62 15.28
CA ARG A 263 30.50 25.02 14.77
C ARG A 263 30.49 26.40 14.12
N LEU A 264 29.47 26.69 13.31
CA LEU A 264 29.38 28.00 12.63
C LEU A 264 29.15 29.12 13.65
N LYS A 265 28.38 28.86 14.70
CA LYS A 265 28.17 29.81 15.78
C LYS A 265 29.48 30.12 16.51
N GLU A 266 30.26 29.10 16.84
CA GLU A 266 31.59 29.26 17.45
C GLU A 266 32.53 30.08 16.54
N GLU A 267 32.57 29.80 15.24
CA GLU A 267 33.37 30.56 14.27
C GLU A 267 32.94 32.03 14.17
N VAL A 268 31.64 32.30 14.23
CA VAL A 268 31.10 33.67 14.25
C VAL A 268 31.46 34.39 15.54
N ASP A 269 31.35 33.72 16.69
CA ASP A 269 31.73 34.28 17.99
C ASP A 269 33.24 34.61 18.03
N ASP A 270 34.10 33.73 17.49
CA ASP A 270 35.55 33.96 17.32
C ASP A 270 35.86 35.20 16.46
N ILE A 271 35.13 35.39 15.37
CA ILE A 271 35.30 36.55 14.49
C ILE A 271 34.87 37.83 15.21
N HIS A 272 33.76 37.79 15.95
CA HIS A 272 33.30 38.92 16.75
C HIS A 272 34.31 39.30 17.83
N GLU A 273 34.90 38.32 18.52
CA GLU A 273 35.93 38.58 19.52
C GLU A 273 37.16 39.25 18.89
N LYS A 274 37.66 38.72 17.77
CA LYS A 274 38.79 39.32 17.03
C LYS A 274 38.48 40.75 16.58
N TYR A 275 37.26 41.00 16.11
CA TYR A 275 36.82 42.34 15.71
C TYR A 275 36.79 43.31 16.90
N ASP A 276 36.28 42.89 18.05
CA ASP A 276 36.21 43.73 19.25
C ASP A 276 37.61 44.03 19.83
N GLN A 277 38.52 43.05 19.77
CA GLN A 277 39.93 43.24 20.13
C GLN A 277 40.60 44.28 19.21
N GLU A 278 40.40 44.17 17.90
CA GLU A 278 40.97 45.11 16.91
C GLU A 278 40.37 46.51 17.07
N ARG A 279 39.05 46.60 17.26
CA ARG A 279 38.36 47.85 17.54
C ARG A 279 38.88 48.51 18.83
N SER A 280 39.17 47.72 19.86
CA SER A 280 39.74 48.21 21.12
C SER A 280 41.17 48.71 20.93
N ARG A 281 42.03 48.00 20.18
CA ARG A 281 43.37 48.48 19.80
C ARG A 281 43.30 49.78 19.02
N HIS A 282 42.42 49.87 18.03
CA HIS A 282 42.22 51.08 17.23
C HIS A 282 41.77 52.26 18.12
N LYS A 283 40.82 52.03 19.03
CA LYS A 283 40.39 53.06 19.98
C LYS A 283 41.55 53.55 20.85
N MET A 284 42.38 52.64 21.37
CA MET A 284 43.58 53.00 22.15
C MET A 284 44.60 53.79 21.31
N LEU A 285 44.83 53.39 20.06
CA LEU A 285 45.72 54.10 19.15
C LEU A 285 45.22 55.51 18.84
N VAL A 286 43.92 55.67 18.58
CA VAL A 286 43.30 56.98 18.34
C VAL A 286 43.41 57.86 19.59
N THR A 287 43.20 57.32 20.78
CA THR A 287 43.40 58.09 22.02
C THR A 287 44.86 58.52 22.20
N GLU A 288 45.83 57.66 21.88
CA GLU A 288 47.25 57.98 21.95
C GLU A 288 47.65 59.05 20.92
N ILE A 289 47.21 58.92 19.67
CA ILE A 289 47.42 59.92 18.61
C ILE A 289 46.85 61.28 19.06
N ASN A 290 45.64 61.30 19.60
CA ASN A 290 45.02 62.53 20.09
C ASN A 290 45.79 63.13 21.27
N HIS A 291 46.31 62.30 22.19
CA HIS A 291 47.15 62.74 23.28
C HIS A 291 48.47 63.35 22.78
N LEU A 292 49.16 62.68 21.84
CA LEU A 292 50.38 63.18 21.22
C LEU A 292 50.16 64.48 20.44
N LEU A 293 49.06 64.59 19.70
CA LEU A 293 48.68 65.83 19.00
C LEU A 293 48.42 66.96 20.00
N ALA A 294 47.72 66.69 21.10
CA ALA A 294 47.49 67.69 22.14
C ALA A 294 48.82 68.13 22.80
N GLN A 295 49.73 67.19 23.08
CA GLN A 295 51.05 67.47 23.62
C GLN A 295 51.92 68.27 22.64
N GLN A 296 51.89 67.92 21.35
CA GLN A 296 52.59 68.65 20.30
C GLN A 296 52.03 70.07 20.16
N GLN A 297 50.71 70.24 20.15
CA GLN A 297 50.08 71.56 20.12
C GLN A 297 50.43 72.40 21.36
N PHE A 298 50.45 71.79 22.56
CA PHE A 298 50.90 72.47 23.77
C PHE A 298 52.36 72.91 23.66
N THR A 299 53.24 72.01 23.23
CA THR A 299 54.67 72.27 23.06
C THR A 299 54.91 73.33 21.98
N MET A 300 54.20 73.25 20.86
CA MET A 300 54.26 74.23 19.77
C MET A 300 53.74 75.59 20.23
N LYS A 301 52.66 75.65 21.02
CA LYS A 301 52.21 76.91 21.66
C LYS A 301 53.28 77.48 22.60
N GLN A 302 53.97 76.64 23.37
CA GLN A 302 55.09 77.08 24.22
C GLN A 302 56.29 77.58 23.39
N ILE A 303 56.65 76.86 22.33
CA ILE A 303 57.74 77.26 21.41
C ILE A 303 57.35 78.52 20.65
N MET A 304 56.12 78.66 20.17
CA MET A 304 55.64 79.88 19.53
C MET A 304 55.61 81.04 20.52
N LYS A 305 55.19 80.82 21.77
CA LYS A 305 55.31 81.83 22.85
C LYS A 305 56.75 82.25 23.12
N ARG A 306 57.73 81.34 22.92
CA ARG A 306 59.18 81.61 23.00
C ARG A 306 59.79 82.16 21.69
N ARG A 307 59.23 81.88 20.52
CA ARG A 307 59.64 82.39 19.20
C ARG A 307 59.02 83.75 18.89
N SER A 308 57.87 84.09 19.48
CA SER A 308 57.38 85.47 19.53
C SER A 308 58.31 86.38 20.34
N SER A 309 59.28 85.80 21.09
CA SER A 309 60.36 86.52 21.76
C SER A 309 61.75 86.34 21.12
N ASP A 310 61.93 85.50 20.08
CA ASP A 310 63.22 85.33 19.40
C ASP A 310 63.07 84.81 17.96
N GLY A 311 63.71 85.51 17.02
CA GLY A 311 63.57 85.35 15.56
C GLY A 311 63.97 83.98 14.97
N ALA A 312 63.42 83.68 13.79
CA ALA A 312 63.73 82.56 12.87
C ALA A 312 65.24 82.48 12.51
N PRO A 313 65.82 81.39 11.89
CA PRO A 313 65.29 80.40 10.90
C PRO A 313 65.99 78.99 11.04
N PRO A 314 66.38 78.17 10.01
CA PRO A 314 65.94 77.85 8.63
C PRO A 314 65.71 76.33 8.35
N GLU A 315 65.46 75.99 7.08
CA GLU A 315 65.04 74.73 6.44
C GLU A 315 65.87 73.47 6.72
N ALA A 316 65.16 72.33 6.84
CA ALA A 316 65.73 70.99 7.01
C ALA A 316 66.18 70.40 5.65
N GLN A 317 67.49 70.20 5.52
CA GLN A 317 68.12 69.54 4.38
C GLN A 317 68.10 68.03 4.62
N GLU A 318 67.30 67.27 3.85
CA GLU A 318 67.15 65.82 4.03
C GLU A 318 68.41 65.04 3.58
N ASP A 319 68.80 64.06 4.40
CA ASP A 319 70.04 63.27 4.28
C ASP A 319 69.98 62.31 3.07
N PRO A 320 70.95 62.37 2.12
CA PRO A 320 71.00 61.50 0.93
C PRO A 320 71.05 60.00 1.23
N VAL A 321 71.46 59.58 2.43
CA VAL A 321 71.46 58.16 2.83
C VAL A 321 70.03 57.64 3.07
N ALA A 322 69.14 58.47 3.60
CA ALA A 322 67.75 58.11 3.84
C ALA A 322 67.01 57.84 2.53
N LEU A 323 67.23 58.70 1.53
CA LEU A 323 66.69 58.53 0.16
C LEU A 323 67.15 57.21 -0.48
N LYS A 324 68.42 56.84 -0.34
CA LYS A 324 68.95 55.59 -0.90
C LYS A 324 68.34 54.34 -0.24
N ASN A 325 68.07 54.40 1.06
CA ASN A 325 67.42 53.30 1.78
C ASN A 325 65.94 53.17 1.40
N ALA A 326 65.22 54.30 1.30
CA ALA A 326 63.83 54.31 0.84
C ALA A 326 63.67 53.71 -0.58
N VAL A 327 64.59 54.04 -1.49
CA VAL A 327 64.58 53.47 -2.85
C VAL A 327 64.83 51.97 -2.85
N LYS A 328 65.72 51.45 -2.00
CA LYS A 328 65.96 50.00 -1.89
C LYS A 328 64.74 49.27 -1.35
N GLU A 329 64.09 49.85 -0.33
CA GLU A 329 62.90 49.28 0.28
C GLU A 329 61.72 49.27 -0.71
N ALA A 330 61.53 50.35 -1.47
CA ALA A 330 60.51 50.45 -2.51
C ALA A 330 60.69 49.35 -3.59
N LYS A 331 61.94 49.15 -4.06
CA LYS A 331 62.25 48.08 -5.04
C LYS A 331 61.99 46.67 -4.49
N LEU A 332 62.22 46.45 -3.20
CA LEU A 332 61.95 45.15 -2.58
C LEU A 332 60.45 44.89 -2.44
N LYS A 333 59.68 45.91 -2.03
CA LYS A 333 58.21 45.86 -1.97
C LYS A 333 57.60 45.59 -3.35
N GLU A 334 58.10 46.26 -4.40
CA GLU A 334 57.67 46.05 -5.78
C GLU A 334 57.88 44.60 -6.23
N ARG A 335 59.08 44.03 -6.01
CA ARG A 335 59.37 42.62 -6.35
C ARG A 335 58.45 41.65 -5.61
N THR A 336 58.17 41.93 -4.35
CA THR A 336 57.32 41.08 -3.52
C THR A 336 55.86 41.12 -4.00
N ALA A 337 55.34 42.32 -4.29
CA ALA A 337 54.01 42.51 -4.85
C ALA A 337 53.87 41.87 -6.25
N SER A 338 54.88 42.01 -7.11
CA SER A 338 54.93 41.38 -8.43
C SER A 338 54.88 39.85 -8.32
N LYS A 339 55.65 39.26 -7.39
CA LYS A 339 55.62 37.80 -7.14
C LYS A 339 54.26 37.32 -6.65
N MET A 340 53.64 38.03 -5.70
CA MET A 340 52.29 37.71 -5.21
C MET A 340 51.25 37.82 -6.32
N TYR A 341 51.34 38.84 -7.17
CA TYR A 341 50.48 39.01 -8.34
C TYR A 341 50.62 37.86 -9.33
N SER A 342 51.85 37.44 -9.66
CA SER A 342 52.06 36.28 -10.54
C SER A 342 51.51 34.98 -9.96
N GLN A 343 51.64 34.77 -8.65
CA GLN A 343 51.12 33.59 -7.96
C GLN A 343 49.59 33.60 -7.90
N MET A 344 48.98 34.76 -7.64
CA MET A 344 47.54 34.97 -7.73
C MET A 344 47.06 34.70 -9.16
N ASN A 345 47.70 35.28 -10.18
CA ASN A 345 47.32 35.09 -11.56
C ASN A 345 47.41 33.62 -11.99
N ALA A 346 48.45 32.88 -11.57
CA ALA A 346 48.57 31.44 -11.83
C ALA A 346 47.47 30.61 -11.13
N ASN A 347 47.09 30.97 -9.91
CA ASN A 347 46.03 30.26 -9.17
C ASN A 347 44.63 30.56 -9.70
N TYR A 348 44.39 31.75 -10.28
CA TYR A 348 43.05 32.19 -10.70
C TYR A 348 42.80 32.13 -12.21
N CYS A 349 43.82 32.20 -13.07
CA CYS A 349 43.59 32.25 -14.52
C CYS A 349 43.06 30.96 -15.13
N ASP A 350 43.22 29.78 -14.50
CA ASP A 350 42.99 28.52 -15.22
C ASP A 350 42.09 27.45 -14.55
N VAL A 351 41.53 27.63 -13.34
CA VAL A 351 41.02 26.43 -12.60
C VAL A 351 39.62 26.47 -11.97
N LEU A 352 38.99 27.62 -11.70
CA LEU A 352 37.73 27.59 -10.90
C LEU A 352 36.43 27.78 -11.70
N PRO A 353 36.30 28.71 -12.66
CA PRO A 353 35.04 28.85 -13.42
C PRO A 353 34.90 27.88 -14.60
N ARG A 354 36.00 27.53 -15.29
CA ARG A 354 35.95 26.76 -16.55
C ARG A 354 35.84 25.26 -16.33
N LYS A 355 36.57 24.72 -15.34
CA LYS A 355 36.46 23.30 -14.95
C LYS A 355 35.06 22.96 -14.45
N ASP A 356 34.48 23.84 -13.63
CA ASP A 356 33.12 23.68 -13.14
C ASP A 356 32.12 23.80 -14.30
N TYR A 357 32.29 24.77 -15.20
CA TYR A 357 31.48 24.91 -16.42
C TYR A 357 31.52 23.66 -17.30
N ASP A 358 32.71 23.11 -17.58
CA ASP A 358 32.85 21.90 -18.39
C ASP A 358 32.21 20.68 -17.71
N SER A 359 32.31 20.58 -16.38
CA SER A 359 31.65 19.53 -15.60
C SER A 359 30.12 19.65 -15.62
N PHE A 360 29.58 20.87 -15.55
CA PHE A 360 28.15 21.13 -15.63
C PHE A 360 27.62 20.91 -17.04
N LYS A 361 28.38 21.33 -18.07
CA LYS A 361 28.03 21.10 -19.46
C LYS A 361 27.97 19.62 -19.80
N LYS A 362 28.95 18.84 -19.35
CA LYS A 362 28.94 17.38 -19.52
C LYS A 362 27.70 16.74 -18.87
N LYS A 363 27.37 17.13 -17.64
CA LYS A 363 26.16 16.63 -16.95
C LYS A 363 24.87 17.03 -17.68
N TYR A 364 24.81 18.25 -18.21
CA TYR A 364 23.68 18.73 -18.98
C TYR A 364 23.51 17.93 -20.28
N ASP A 365 24.59 17.68 -21.00
CA ASP A 365 24.57 16.91 -22.25
C ASP A 365 24.15 15.45 -21.98
N GLU A 366 24.67 14.82 -20.91
CA GLU A 366 24.24 13.49 -20.44
C GLU A 366 22.74 13.49 -20.10
N GLU A 367 22.26 14.46 -19.31
CA GLU A 367 20.84 14.56 -18.93
C GLU A 367 19.93 14.76 -20.15
N MET A 368 20.36 15.57 -21.13
CA MET A 368 19.63 15.76 -22.40
C MET A 368 19.50 14.46 -23.20
N THR A 369 20.57 13.67 -23.32
CA THR A 369 20.48 12.37 -24.01
C THR A 369 19.48 11.42 -23.32
N THR A 370 19.50 11.37 -21.98
CA THR A 370 18.54 10.54 -21.24
C THR A 370 17.09 11.01 -21.41
N TYR A 371 16.88 12.32 -21.52
CA TYR A 371 15.56 12.89 -21.77
C TYR A 371 15.03 12.52 -23.16
N GLU A 372 15.89 12.58 -24.19
CA GLU A 372 15.52 12.18 -25.55
C GLU A 372 15.15 10.69 -25.63
N ASP A 373 15.93 9.82 -24.97
CA ASP A 373 15.63 8.39 -24.88
C ASP A 373 14.30 8.13 -24.16
N LEU A 374 14.06 8.82 -23.04
CA LEU A 374 12.80 8.69 -22.30
C LEU A 374 11.60 9.19 -23.13
N LEU A 375 11.77 10.28 -23.87
CA LEU A 375 10.74 10.79 -24.77
C LEU A 375 10.42 9.81 -25.89
N ASN A 376 11.44 9.15 -26.45
CA ASN A 376 11.27 8.15 -27.50
C ASN A 376 10.56 6.89 -26.97
N THR A 377 10.95 6.39 -25.79
CA THR A 377 10.26 5.26 -25.15
C THR A 377 8.82 5.59 -24.78
N TYR A 378 8.53 6.82 -24.32
CA TYR A 378 7.16 7.27 -24.07
C TYR A 378 6.30 7.28 -25.34
N LYS A 379 6.84 7.78 -26.45
CA LYS A 379 6.14 7.76 -27.75
C LYS A 379 5.86 6.32 -28.21
N LEU A 380 6.81 5.42 -28.05
CA LEU A 380 6.64 4.01 -28.37
C LEU A 380 5.53 3.39 -27.52
N PHE A 381 5.56 3.59 -26.20
CA PHE A 381 4.53 3.09 -25.28
C PHE A 381 3.13 3.63 -25.63
N GLY A 382 3.03 4.91 -26.00
CA GLY A 382 1.77 5.48 -26.48
C GLY A 382 1.23 4.79 -27.74
N SER A 383 2.11 4.42 -28.67
CA SER A 383 1.73 3.68 -29.87
C SER A 383 1.27 2.24 -29.58
N GLU A 384 1.98 1.52 -28.71
CA GLU A 384 1.64 0.16 -28.28
C GLU A 384 0.32 0.14 -27.49
N HIS A 385 0.13 1.11 -26.60
CA HIS A 385 -1.14 1.29 -25.89
C HIS A 385 -2.29 1.53 -26.86
N GLY A 386 -2.08 2.36 -27.91
CA GLY A 386 -3.07 2.57 -28.96
C GLY A 386 -3.43 1.30 -29.73
N ILE A 387 -2.46 0.41 -29.99
CA ILE A 387 -2.68 -0.89 -30.61
C ILE A 387 -3.49 -1.81 -29.68
N LEU A 388 -3.12 -1.89 -28.40
CA LEU A 388 -3.83 -2.69 -27.40
C LEU A 388 -5.28 -2.23 -27.21
N LEU A 389 -5.51 -0.91 -27.25
CA LEU A 389 -6.86 -0.35 -27.13
C LEU A 389 -7.74 -0.77 -28.31
N LYS A 390 -7.21 -0.72 -29.54
CA LYS A 390 -7.90 -1.23 -30.74
C LYS A 390 -8.18 -2.73 -30.65
N MET A 391 -7.21 -3.52 -30.17
CA MET A 391 -7.40 -4.97 -30.00
C MET A 391 -8.50 -5.27 -28.98
N ASN A 392 -8.54 -4.55 -27.86
CA ASN A 392 -9.57 -4.72 -26.84
C ASN A 392 -10.97 -4.31 -27.34
N GLN A 393 -11.06 -3.23 -28.14
CA GLN A 393 -12.29 -2.85 -28.82
C GLN A 393 -12.79 -3.98 -29.72
N ASN A 394 -11.93 -4.53 -30.58
CA ASN A 394 -12.28 -5.65 -31.46
C ASN A 394 -12.73 -6.89 -30.67
N LEU A 395 -12.01 -7.28 -29.61
CA LEU A 395 -12.40 -8.41 -28.75
C LEU A 395 -13.75 -8.17 -28.05
N THR A 396 -14.03 -6.93 -27.66
CA THR A 396 -15.32 -6.55 -27.06
C THR A 396 -16.45 -6.67 -28.08
N GLU A 397 -16.22 -6.26 -29.32
CA GLU A 397 -17.16 -6.42 -30.43
C GLU A 397 -17.42 -7.90 -30.75
N GLU A 398 -16.37 -8.72 -30.84
CA GLU A 398 -16.49 -10.16 -31.04
C GLU A 398 -17.28 -10.83 -29.90
N ARG A 399 -16.95 -10.50 -28.64
CA ARG A 399 -17.68 -10.98 -27.46
C ARG A 399 -19.17 -10.60 -27.54
N ASN A 400 -19.47 -9.34 -27.89
CA ASN A 400 -20.85 -8.88 -28.03
C ASN A 400 -21.57 -9.65 -29.16
N HIS A 401 -20.87 -9.91 -30.26
CA HIS A 401 -21.40 -10.69 -31.37
C HIS A 401 -21.75 -12.12 -30.94
N TYR A 402 -20.85 -12.81 -30.22
CA TYR A 402 -21.12 -14.16 -29.69
C TYR A 402 -22.25 -14.17 -28.68
N TYR A 403 -22.34 -13.17 -27.80
CA TYR A 403 -23.44 -13.06 -26.83
C TYR A 403 -24.80 -12.90 -27.53
N GLN A 404 -24.86 -12.10 -28.59
CA GLN A 404 -26.07 -11.98 -29.43
C GLN A 404 -26.42 -13.29 -30.13
N GLN A 405 -25.43 -14.03 -30.66
CA GLN A 405 -25.67 -15.35 -31.25
C GLN A 405 -26.21 -16.35 -30.21
N GLN A 406 -25.64 -16.35 -29.00
CA GLN A 406 -26.10 -17.22 -27.92
C GLN A 406 -27.54 -16.92 -27.52
N GLN A 407 -27.92 -15.64 -27.39
CA GLN A 407 -29.31 -15.26 -27.09
C GLN A 407 -30.28 -15.73 -28.17
N LYS A 408 -29.91 -15.61 -29.45
CA LYS A 408 -30.72 -16.12 -30.57
C LYS A 408 -30.89 -17.64 -30.50
N LEU A 409 -29.84 -18.38 -30.19
CA LEU A 409 -29.92 -19.84 -30.04
C LEU A 409 -30.77 -20.25 -28.84
N GLN A 410 -30.68 -19.52 -27.72
CA GLN A 410 -31.53 -19.75 -26.55
C GLN A 410 -33.01 -19.48 -26.83
N SER A 411 -33.33 -18.42 -27.57
CA SER A 411 -34.74 -18.12 -27.92
C SER A 411 -35.31 -19.18 -28.87
N ILE A 412 -34.53 -19.64 -29.86
CA ILE A 412 -34.91 -20.72 -30.78
C ILE A 412 -35.08 -22.05 -30.03
N SER A 413 -34.13 -22.39 -29.15
CA SER A 413 -34.20 -23.60 -28.32
C SER A 413 -35.42 -23.58 -27.40
N GLY A 414 -35.69 -22.44 -26.74
CA GLY A 414 -36.89 -22.26 -25.93
C GLY A 414 -38.18 -22.41 -26.73
N ALA A 415 -38.25 -21.84 -27.94
CA ALA A 415 -39.38 -22.00 -28.84
C ALA A 415 -39.58 -23.45 -29.30
N MET A 416 -38.50 -24.18 -29.59
CA MET A 416 -38.57 -25.61 -29.94
C MET A 416 -39.08 -26.46 -28.77
N VAL A 417 -38.57 -26.23 -27.55
CA VAL A 417 -39.06 -26.94 -26.35
C VAL A 417 -40.54 -26.65 -26.11
N PHE A 418 -40.97 -25.40 -26.30
CA PHE A 418 -42.36 -25.00 -26.19
C PHE A 418 -43.25 -25.71 -27.23
N LEU A 419 -42.82 -25.75 -28.50
CA LEU A 419 -43.54 -26.48 -29.55
C LEU A 419 -43.60 -27.99 -29.29
N GLN A 420 -42.55 -28.57 -28.71
CA GLN A 420 -42.52 -29.99 -28.35
C GLN A 420 -43.46 -30.32 -27.18
N MET A 421 -43.59 -29.41 -26.21
CA MET A 421 -44.57 -29.51 -25.12
C MET A 421 -46.02 -29.47 -25.66
N PHE A 422 -46.29 -28.58 -26.63
CA PHE A 422 -47.60 -28.49 -27.29
C PHE A 422 -47.93 -29.70 -28.17
N ARG A 423 -46.93 -30.33 -28.80
CA ARG A 423 -47.14 -31.53 -29.62
C ARG A 423 -47.41 -32.79 -28.80
N ASN A 424 -46.95 -32.83 -27.55
CA ASN A 424 -47.10 -33.97 -26.65
C ASN A 424 -48.33 -33.87 -25.72
N SER A 425 -49.14 -32.80 -25.87
CA SER A 425 -50.45 -32.62 -25.24
C SER A 425 -51.54 -32.88 -26.28
#